data_AF-A0A7K0L2I3-F1
#
_entry.id   AF-A0A7K0L2I3-F1
#
_cell.length_a   1.000
_cell.length_b   1.000
_cell.length_c   1.000
_cell.angle_alpha   90.00
_cell.angle_beta   90.00
_cell.angle_gamma   90.00
#
_symmetry.space_group_name_H-M   'P 1'
#
loop_
_entity.id
_entity.type
_entity.pdbx_description
1 polymer ?
#
loop_
_entity_poly.entity_id
_entity_poly.type
_entity_poly.pdbx_seq_one_letter_code
_entity_poly.pdbx_strand_id
1 'polypeptide(L)'
;YWARTGLVEPSIRTATGSGSARLYGFRDILVLKIVKRLLDAGVSLQNIRTAVNHLRSRGVTELERITLMSDGASIYECASPDEIIDLLAGGQGVFGIAVGKVWHEVEGSLATLQGEVNGEAVGGENNDELSLRRKAKGA
;
A
#
# COMPACT_ATOMS: atom_id res chain seq x y z
N TYR A 1 -1.19 4.33 16.89
CA TYR A 1 -0.17 3.44 17.48
C TYR A 1 0.99 3.18 16.51
N TRP A 2 0.76 2.68 15.29
CA TRP A 2 1.84 2.34 14.33
C TRP A 2 2.76 3.49 13.91
N ALA A 3 2.24 4.71 13.75
CA ALA A 3 3.07 5.90 13.52
C ALA A 3 3.94 6.27 14.73
N ARG A 4 3.50 5.93 15.95
CA ARG A 4 4.29 6.18 17.18
C ARG A 4 5.38 5.12 17.38
N THR A 5 5.20 3.91 16.83
CA THR A 5 6.16 2.81 16.94
C THR A 5 7.04 2.66 15.70
N GLY A 6 7.01 3.63 14.78
CA GLY A 6 7.79 3.65 13.54
C GLY A 6 7.43 2.57 12.51
N LEU A 7 6.33 1.82 12.73
CA LEU A 7 5.95 0.75 11.81
C LEU A 7 5.42 1.33 10.51
N VAL A 8 4.50 2.30 10.57
CA VAL A 8 3.99 3.05 9.40
C VAL A 8 3.90 4.52 9.79
N GLU A 9 4.75 5.35 9.19
CA GLU A 9 4.83 6.79 9.45
C GLU A 9 4.30 7.59 8.26
N PRO A 10 3.73 8.78 8.49
CA PRO A 10 3.26 9.63 7.41
C PRO A 10 4.45 10.25 6.64
N SER A 11 4.50 10.00 5.34
CA SER A 11 5.53 10.52 4.44
C SER A 11 5.25 11.94 3.94
N ILE A 12 3.99 12.39 3.92
CA ILE A 12 3.62 13.73 3.43
C ILE A 12 3.66 14.76 4.56
N ARG A 13 3.00 14.47 5.69
CA ARG A 13 2.94 15.41 6.82
C ARG A 13 2.86 14.68 8.16
N THR A 14 3.85 14.91 9.00
CA THR A 14 3.85 14.47 10.41
C THR A 14 2.91 15.35 11.25
N ALA A 15 2.56 14.89 12.45
CA ALA A 15 1.80 15.71 13.40
C ALA A 15 2.77 16.60 14.20
N THR A 16 2.48 17.89 14.30
CA THR A 16 3.31 18.89 15.00
C THR A 16 2.63 19.49 16.23
N GLY A 17 1.38 19.11 16.53
CA GLY A 17 0.66 19.56 17.72
C GLY A 17 -0.80 19.13 17.75
N SER A 18 -1.57 19.75 18.65
CA SER A 18 -3.04 19.67 18.66
C SER A 18 -3.60 20.20 17.34
N GLY A 19 -4.54 19.46 16.72
CA GLY A 19 -5.22 19.88 15.49
C GLY A 19 -4.49 19.61 14.16
N SER A 20 -3.20 19.24 14.18
CA SER A 20 -2.49 18.91 12.94
C SER A 20 -2.84 17.49 12.44
N ALA A 21 -3.38 17.38 11.23
CA ALA A 21 -3.67 16.09 10.60
C ALA A 21 -2.41 15.47 9.96
N ARG A 22 -2.17 14.18 10.22
CA ARG A 22 -1.14 13.39 9.53
C ARG A 22 -1.58 13.14 8.10
N LEU A 23 -0.69 13.38 7.13
CA LEU A 23 -0.93 13.06 5.72
C LEU A 23 -0.02 11.92 5.30
N TYR A 24 -0.64 10.86 4.79
CA TYR A 24 0.03 9.65 4.33
C TYR A 24 0.06 9.66 2.81
N GLY A 25 1.22 9.36 2.25
CA GLY A 25 1.37 9.14 0.83
C GLY A 25 0.80 7.80 0.40
N PHE A 26 0.60 7.63 -0.91
CA PHE A 26 0.14 6.37 -1.51
C PHE A 26 0.92 5.16 -0.97
N ARG A 27 2.25 5.29 -0.94
CA ARG A 27 3.15 4.23 -0.48
C ARG A 27 2.92 3.86 0.99
N ASP A 28 2.59 4.83 1.84
CA ASP A 28 2.30 4.54 3.24
C ASP A 28 1.02 3.71 3.35
N ILE A 29 0.00 4.03 2.54
CA ILE A 29 -1.26 3.28 2.49
C ILE A 29 -1.05 1.87 1.96
N LEU A 30 -0.22 1.70 0.94
CA LEU A 30 0.19 0.38 0.45
C LEU A 30 0.85 -0.45 1.55
N VAL A 31 1.87 0.11 2.20
CA VAL A 31 2.57 -0.56 3.30
C VAL A 31 1.61 -0.88 4.45
N LEU A 32 0.71 0.04 4.79
CA LEU A 32 -0.32 -0.15 5.81
C LEU A 32 -1.21 -1.36 5.50
N LYS A 33 -1.64 -1.49 4.24
CA LYS A 33 -2.49 -2.60 3.78
C LYS A 33 -1.75 -3.93 3.82
N ILE A 34 -0.46 -3.96 3.46
CA ILE A 34 0.39 -5.15 3.56
C ILE A 34 0.60 -5.55 5.03
N VAL A 35 0.93 -4.59 5.90
CA VAL A 35 1.06 -4.80 7.35
C VAL A 35 -0.21 -5.43 7.91
N LYS A 36 -1.38 -4.91 7.54
CA LYS A 36 -2.67 -5.45 8.00
C LYS A 36 -2.87 -6.89 7.53
N ARG A 37 -2.58 -7.21 6.26
CA ARG A 37 -2.70 -8.58 5.74
C ARG A 37 -1.75 -9.57 6.42
N LEU A 38 -0.52 -9.15 6.72
CA LEU A 38 0.43 -9.97 7.46
C LEU A 38 -0.04 -10.21 8.91
N LEU A 39 -0.57 -9.19 9.59
CA LEU A 39 -1.16 -9.34 10.92
C LEU A 39 -2.35 -10.30 10.91
N ASP A 40 -3.21 -10.21 9.90
CA ASP A 40 -4.38 -11.08 9.75
C ASP A 40 -4.00 -12.54 9.46
N ALA A 41 -2.86 -12.75 8.80
CA ALA A 41 -2.26 -14.06 8.61
C ALA A 41 -1.52 -14.60 9.86
N GLY A 42 -1.53 -13.86 10.97
CA GLY A 42 -0.89 -14.27 12.23
C GLY A 42 0.62 -14.08 12.28
N VAL A 43 1.20 -13.32 11.34
CA VAL A 43 2.64 -13.08 11.29
C VAL A 43 3.08 -12.17 12.43
N SER A 44 4.20 -12.50 13.08
CA SER A 44 4.70 -11.74 14.22
C SER A 44 5.05 -10.29 13.85
N LEU A 45 4.81 -9.35 14.78
CA LEU A 45 5.13 -7.94 14.57
C LEU A 45 6.61 -7.69 14.27
N GLN A 46 7.49 -8.53 14.81
CA GLN A 46 8.94 -8.47 14.55
C GLN A 46 9.24 -8.76 13.08
N ASN A 47 8.70 -9.86 12.53
CA ASN A 47 8.88 -10.21 11.12
C ASN A 47 8.28 -9.17 10.19
N ILE A 48 7.09 -8.66 10.54
CA ILE A 48 6.43 -7.59 9.78
C ILE A 48 7.32 -6.35 9.70
N ARG A 49 7.98 -5.95 10.80
CA ARG A 49 8.88 -4.80 10.80
C ARG A 49 10.05 -5.01 9.84
N THR A 50 10.64 -6.20 9.80
CA THR A 50 11.70 -6.55 8.85
C THR A 50 11.20 -6.42 7.41
N ALA A 51 10.07 -7.04 7.06
CA ALA A 51 9.50 -6.97 5.72
C ALA A 51 9.16 -5.52 5.30
N VAL A 52 8.57 -4.73 6.19
CA VAL A 52 8.26 -3.31 5.92
C VAL A 52 9.52 -2.50 5.62
N ASN A 53 10.62 -2.73 6.33
CA ASN A 53 11.88 -2.04 6.07
C ASN A 53 12.43 -2.39 4.69
N HIS A 54 12.34 -3.66 4.26
CA HIS A 54 12.73 -4.08 2.91
C HIS A 54 11.85 -3.45 1.82
N LEU A 55 10.52 -3.46 1.99
CA LEU A 55 9.62 -2.80 1.05
C LEU A 55 9.93 -1.30 0.93
N ARG A 56 10.37 -0.67 2.02
CA ARG A 56 10.69 0.76 2.07
C ARG A 56 11.97 1.14 1.33
N SER A 57 12.92 0.22 1.13
CA SER A 57 14.13 0.50 0.37
C SER A 57 13.98 0.30 -1.15
N ARG A 58 12.85 -0.25 -1.62
CA ARG A 58 12.58 -0.59 -3.03
C ARG A 58 11.95 0.55 -3.82
N GLY A 59 12.27 0.63 -5.10
CA GLY A 59 11.58 1.50 -6.07
C GLY A 59 10.17 1.01 -6.39
N VAL A 60 9.33 1.89 -6.96
CA VAL A 60 7.92 1.57 -7.29
C VAL A 60 7.82 0.41 -8.28
N THR A 61 8.63 0.41 -9.34
CA THR A 61 8.65 -0.63 -10.37
C THR A 61 9.11 -1.99 -9.84
N GLU A 62 9.95 -2.03 -8.80
CA GLU A 62 10.35 -3.28 -8.17
C GLU A 62 9.22 -3.87 -7.34
N LEU A 63 8.48 -3.03 -6.60
CA LEU A 63 7.36 -3.46 -5.75
C LEU A 63 6.26 -4.20 -6.52
N GLU A 64 6.02 -3.85 -7.78
CA GLU A 64 5.00 -4.50 -8.60
C GLU A 64 5.28 -5.98 -8.87
N ARG A 65 6.56 -6.39 -8.86
CA ARG A 65 6.98 -7.77 -9.15
C ARG A 65 7.16 -8.63 -7.91
N ILE A 66 7.11 -8.01 -6.73
CA ILE A 66 7.38 -8.70 -5.47
C ILE A 66 6.13 -9.45 -4.99
N THR A 67 6.34 -10.69 -4.56
CA THR A 67 5.39 -11.46 -3.75
C THR A 67 6.02 -11.74 -2.40
N LEU A 68 5.37 -11.29 -1.32
CA LEU A 68 5.78 -11.64 0.03
C LEU A 68 5.17 -12.99 0.41
N MET A 69 5.98 -13.91 0.87
CA MET A 69 5.56 -15.25 1.29
C MET A 69 5.86 -15.42 2.77
N SER A 70 4.93 -15.96 3.56
CA SER A 70 5.15 -16.21 4.99
C SER A 70 4.64 -17.56 5.43
N ASP A 71 5.42 -18.26 6.23
CA ASP A 71 5.07 -19.49 6.96
C ASP A 71 4.63 -19.19 8.42
N GLY A 72 4.45 -17.90 8.77
CA GLY A 72 4.14 -17.40 10.11
C GLY A 72 5.39 -17.12 10.98
N ALA A 73 6.48 -17.86 10.77
CA ALA A 73 7.74 -17.71 11.50
C ALA A 73 8.76 -16.82 10.77
N SER A 74 8.69 -16.76 9.44
CA SER A 74 9.57 -16.02 8.55
C SER A 74 8.77 -15.34 7.44
N ILE A 75 9.38 -14.35 6.80
CA ILE A 75 8.85 -13.72 5.59
C ILE A 75 9.95 -13.76 4.52
N TYR A 76 9.59 -14.23 3.34
CA TYR A 76 10.44 -14.32 2.16
C TYR A 76 9.91 -13.35 1.11
N GLU A 77 10.83 -12.76 0.37
CA GLU A 77 10.52 -11.94 -0.79
C GLU A 77 10.82 -12.78 -2.03
N CYS A 78 9.80 -13.05 -2.85
CA CYS A 78 9.94 -13.76 -4.10
C CYS A 78 9.70 -12.80 -5.27
N ALA A 79 10.66 -12.71 -6.18
CA ALA A 79 10.56 -11.89 -7.39
C ALA A 79 10.25 -12.70 -8.66
N SER A 80 10.27 -14.04 -8.54
CA SER A 80 10.02 -14.97 -9.64
C SER A 80 9.14 -16.16 -9.21
N PRO A 81 8.43 -16.81 -10.15
CA PRO A 81 7.68 -18.03 -9.85
C PRO A 81 8.55 -19.18 -9.34
N ASP A 82 9.79 -19.30 -9.83
CA ASP A 82 10.70 -20.37 -9.43
C ASP A 82 11.09 -20.27 -7.95
N GLU A 83 11.35 -19.06 -7.45
CA GLU A 83 11.60 -18.83 -6.02
C GLU A 83 10.39 -19.22 -5.14
N ILE A 84 9.17 -19.06 -5.66
CA ILE A 84 7.95 -19.48 -4.96
C ILE A 84 7.87 -21.01 -4.92
N ILE A 85 8.20 -21.68 -6.03
CA ILE A 85 8.20 -23.15 -6.13
C ILE A 85 9.24 -23.74 -5.17
N ASP A 86 10.44 -23.18 -5.14
CA ASP A 86 11.52 -23.63 -4.26
C ASP A 86 11.12 -23.52 -2.78
N LEU A 87 10.44 -22.43 -2.40
CA LEU A 87 9.93 -22.26 -1.04
C LEU A 87 8.86 -23.30 -0.68
N LEU A 88 7.99 -23.65 -1.62
CA LEU A 88 6.92 -24.63 -1.44
C LEU A 88 7.43 -26.08 -1.44
N ALA A 89 8.54 -26.36 -2.13
CA ALA A 89 9.12 -27.69 -2.25
C ALA A 89 9.50 -28.31 -0.89
N GLY A 90 9.70 -27.48 0.14
CA GLY A 90 9.93 -27.92 1.53
C GLY A 90 8.71 -28.53 2.23
N GLY A 91 7.52 -28.57 1.61
CA GLY A 91 6.30 -29.15 2.18
C GLY A 91 5.62 -28.29 3.25
N GLN A 92 6.10 -27.06 3.46
CA GLN A 92 5.54 -26.09 4.39
C GLN A 92 4.35 -25.33 3.79
N GLY A 93 3.35 -25.03 4.62
CA GLY A 93 2.23 -24.17 4.25
C GLY A 93 2.66 -22.69 4.30
N VAL A 94 2.40 -21.95 3.23
CA VAL A 94 2.77 -20.54 3.13
C VAL A 94 1.58 -19.68 2.68
N PHE A 95 1.53 -18.46 3.20
CA PHE A 95 0.62 -17.42 2.79
C PHE A 95 1.34 -16.39 1.91
N GLY A 96 0.79 -16.12 0.72
CA GLY A 96 1.38 -15.21 -0.26
C GLY A 96 0.61 -13.89 -0.39
N ILE A 97 1.34 -12.77 -0.43
CA ILE A 97 0.83 -11.43 -0.75
C ILE A 97 1.56 -10.91 -1.98
N ALA A 98 0.90 -10.94 -3.13
CA ALA A 98 1.39 -10.29 -4.34
C ALA A 98 1.30 -8.76 -4.18
N VAL A 99 2.44 -8.08 -4.01
CA VAL A 99 2.51 -6.65 -3.70
C VAL A 99 1.93 -5.82 -4.85
N GLY A 100 2.22 -6.16 -6.10
CA GLY A 100 1.63 -5.50 -7.27
C GLY A 100 0.10 -5.58 -7.31
N LYS A 101 -0.49 -6.69 -6.85
CA LYS A 101 -1.96 -6.79 -6.75
C LYS A 101 -2.51 -5.85 -5.66
N VAL A 102 -1.84 -5.74 -4.52
CA VAL A 102 -2.22 -4.80 -3.46
C VAL A 102 -2.09 -3.36 -3.95
N TRP A 103 -1.05 -3.06 -4.73
CA TRP A 103 -0.85 -1.75 -5.36
C TRP A 103 -2.06 -1.33 -6.17
N HIS A 104 -2.44 -2.12 -7.18
CA HIS A 104 -3.60 -1.80 -8.03
C HIS A 104 -4.91 -1.75 -7.25
N GLU A 105 -5.05 -2.56 -6.20
CA GLU A 105 -6.23 -2.51 -5.34
C GLU A 105 -6.32 -1.18 -4.56
N VAL A 106 -5.18 -0.68 -4.05
CA VAL A 106 -5.12 0.65 -3.39
C VAL A 106 -5.38 1.75 -4.40
N GLU A 107 -4.74 1.70 -5.57
CA GLU A 107 -4.96 2.65 -6.66
C GLU A 107 -6.43 2.74 -7.07
N GLY A 108 -7.07 1.61 -7.33
CA GLY A 108 -8.50 1.56 -7.67
C GLY A 108 -9.40 2.07 -6.54
N SER A 109 -9.09 1.73 -5.29
CA SER A 109 -9.85 2.23 -4.13
C SER A 109 -9.75 3.76 -4.04
N LEU A 110 -8.54 4.31 -4.15
CA LEU A 110 -8.29 5.75 -4.07
C LEU A 110 -8.94 6.52 -5.23
N ALA A 111 -8.97 5.93 -6.43
CA ALA A 111 -9.62 6.55 -7.59
C ALA A 111 -11.13 6.78 -7.41
N THR A 112 -11.78 6.02 -6.52
CA THR A 112 -13.21 6.17 -6.22
C THR A 112 -13.51 7.11 -5.05
N LEU A 113 -12.49 7.51 -4.29
CA LEU A 113 -12.66 8.43 -3.17
C LEU A 113 -12.76 9.86 -3.68
N GLN A 114 -13.67 10.63 -3.09
CA GLN A 114 -13.75 12.06 -3.34
C GLN A 114 -12.50 12.73 -2.78
N GLY A 115 -11.84 13.56 -3.58
CA GLY A 115 -10.70 14.35 -3.11
C GLY A 115 -11.15 15.35 -2.05
N GLU A 116 -10.24 15.79 -1.18
CA GLU A 116 -10.49 16.86 -0.22
C GLU A 116 -9.35 17.87 -0.24
N VAL A 117 -9.68 19.16 -0.06
CA VAL A 117 -8.71 20.24 0.14
C VAL A 117 -9.07 20.91 1.46
N ASN A 118 -8.12 20.92 2.41
CA ASN A 118 -8.32 21.46 3.76
C ASN A 118 -9.53 20.85 4.52
N GLY A 119 -9.90 19.61 4.22
CA GLY A 119 -11.04 18.93 4.84
C GLY A 119 -12.39 19.23 4.19
N GLU A 120 -12.39 19.95 3.07
CA GLU A 120 -13.57 20.19 2.24
C GLU A 120 -13.51 19.33 0.98
N ALA A 121 -14.63 18.70 0.63
CA ALA A 121 -14.71 17.78 -0.49
C ALA A 121 -14.59 18.50 -1.84
N VAL A 122 -13.75 17.97 -2.72
CA VAL A 122 -13.49 18.47 -4.07
C VAL A 122 -14.25 17.58 -5.06
N GLY A 123 -15.39 18.08 -5.53
CA GLY A 123 -16.21 17.51 -6.62
C GLY A 123 -17.72 17.61 -6.32
N GLY A 124 -18.61 18.06 -7.21
CA GLY A 124 -18.44 18.63 -8.54
C GLY A 124 -19.66 19.47 -8.90
N GLU A 125 -19.42 20.67 -9.40
CA GLU A 125 -20.38 21.49 -10.18
C GLU A 125 -19.64 22.68 -10.85
N ASN A 126 -18.53 23.17 -10.28
CA ASN A 126 -17.97 24.45 -10.71
C ASN A 126 -16.71 24.46 -11.58
N ASN A 127 -16.04 23.34 -11.90
CA ASN A 127 -14.73 23.43 -12.60
C ASN A 127 -14.37 22.30 -13.59
N ASP A 128 -15.35 21.56 -14.14
CA ASP A 128 -15.03 20.56 -15.18
C ASP A 128 -15.15 21.12 -16.60
N GLU A 129 -14.30 22.10 -16.91
CA GLU A 129 -14.21 22.74 -18.22
C GLU A 129 -13.78 21.74 -19.32
N LEU A 130 -13.03 20.69 -18.94
CA LEU A 130 -12.51 19.66 -19.85
C LEU A 130 -13.59 18.66 -20.27
N SER A 131 -14.46 18.22 -19.35
CA SER A 131 -15.61 17.37 -19.70
C SER A 131 -16.65 18.13 -20.52
N LEU A 132 -16.85 19.42 -20.28
CA LEU A 132 -17.68 20.28 -21.11
C LEU A 132 -17.12 20.40 -22.54
N ARG A 133 -15.81 20.59 -22.70
CA ARG A 133 -15.15 20.65 -24.02
C ARG A 133 -15.18 19.33 -24.78
N ARG A 134 -15.12 18.18 -24.10
CA ARG A 134 -15.27 16.85 -24.73
C ARG A 134 -16.68 16.64 -25.27
N LYS A 135 -17.71 17.09 -24.54
CA LYS A 135 -19.10 17.09 -25.04
C LYS A 135 -19.31 18.02 -26.24
N ALA A 136 -18.62 19.16 -26.28
CA ALA A 136 -18.76 20.14 -27.38
C ALA A 136 -18.05 19.74 -28.69
N LYS A 137 -17.10 18.78 -28.66
CA LYS A 137 -16.38 18.30 -29.85
C LYS A 137 -16.87 16.94 -30.38
N GLY A 138 -17.90 16.37 -29.79
CA GLY A 138 -18.51 15.11 -30.20
C GLY A 138 -19.97 15.29 -30.63
N ALA A 139 -20.18 15.97 -31.76
CA ALA A 139 -21.40 15.98 -32.55
C ALA A 139 -21.02 16.19 -34.02
#